data_AF-A0AAD5PEI6-F1
#
_entry.id   AF-A0AAD5PEI6-F1
#
_cell.length_a   1.000
_cell.length_b   1.000
_cell.length_c   1.000
_cell.angle_alpha   90.00
_cell.angle_beta   90.00
_cell.angle_gamma   90.00
#
_symmetry.space_group_name_H-M   'P 1'
#
loop_
_entity.id
_entity.type
_entity.pdbx_description
1 polymer ?
#
loop_
_entity_poly.entity_id
_entity_poly.type
_entity_poly.pdbx_seq_one_letter_code
_entity_poly.pdbx_strand_id
1 'polypeptide(L)'
;MSKYYAMLLVAFWFLYLVTAHDAHQQVSFGLKDQVETSESVLREHDQIDINMAHEKTFKGGDTLAYVTPWNNRGYDIVKEFKGKFDFVSPVWYYIEPSGYKVIGEHDVDENWVKEVGGEHGGKVVPRFQFRNWEIQHYQFFVTNAMEEVPKVVEKIMEQVSKYDFDGIVLECGYPSFFPVFIQQLSMVLHEDDKQFILVLPPIRSEEQKKYLSAEIFAGLAKLIDRFSIMTYDYSSHLPSGGPSSPIDWVIDNIEALTNDENRHQLLIGLNMYAMSYHEMTMPQPMLLKDVVGKFEDWIEDEPFGWDKEAEEHSVRDMDGSTIWLPTVKSLRNRIHLAEDYGVGLSLWEVGQGLDYFYNLF
;
A
#
# COMPACT_ATOMS: atom_id res chain seq x y z
N MET A 1 -36.63 -22.21 -19.21
CA MET A 1 -36.47 -20.75 -19.30
C MET A 1 -35.39 -20.16 -18.39
N SER A 2 -35.02 -20.74 -17.24
CA SER A 2 -34.09 -20.05 -16.32
C SER A 2 -32.59 -20.13 -16.68
N LYS A 3 -32.12 -21.16 -17.41
CA LYS A 3 -30.70 -21.28 -17.80
C LYS A 3 -30.26 -20.31 -18.90
N TYR A 4 -31.18 -19.94 -19.81
CA TYR A 4 -30.88 -18.98 -20.88
C TYR A 4 -30.79 -17.54 -20.38
N TYR A 5 -31.57 -17.18 -19.36
CA TYR A 5 -31.51 -15.84 -18.75
C TYR A 5 -30.22 -15.60 -17.96
N ALA A 6 -29.73 -16.61 -17.23
CA ALA A 6 -28.46 -16.51 -16.52
C ALA A 6 -27.27 -16.33 -17.47
N MET A 7 -27.26 -17.05 -18.60
CA MET A 7 -26.18 -16.96 -19.59
C MET A 7 -26.19 -15.61 -20.34
N LEU A 8 -27.38 -15.03 -20.58
CA LEU A 8 -27.52 -13.68 -21.13
C LEU A 8 -27.04 -12.60 -20.16
N LEU A 9 -27.36 -12.72 -18.85
CA LEU A 9 -26.90 -11.77 -17.84
C LEU A 9 -25.37 -11.76 -17.68
N VAL A 10 -24.74 -12.94 -17.68
CA VAL A 10 -23.27 -13.06 -17.64
C VAL A 10 -22.63 -12.47 -18.90
N ALA A 11 -23.19 -12.72 -20.09
CA ALA A 11 -22.69 -12.15 -21.33
C ALA A 11 -22.85 -10.62 -21.38
N PHE A 12 -23.95 -10.08 -20.86
CA PHE A 12 -24.15 -8.62 -20.74
C PHE A 12 -23.21 -7.98 -19.74
N TRP A 13 -22.93 -8.64 -18.61
CA TRP A 13 -21.93 -8.18 -17.63
C TRP A 13 -20.51 -8.17 -18.22
N PHE A 14 -20.13 -9.25 -18.91
CA PHE A 14 -18.83 -9.35 -19.56
C PHE A 14 -18.66 -8.30 -20.67
N LEU A 15 -19.71 -8.09 -21.48
CA LEU A 15 -19.69 -7.06 -22.52
C LEU A 15 -19.64 -5.65 -21.92
N TYR A 16 -20.35 -5.40 -20.81
CA TYR A 16 -20.30 -4.12 -20.11
C TYR A 16 -18.92 -3.84 -19.52
N LEU A 17 -18.30 -4.83 -18.86
CA LEU A 17 -16.92 -4.76 -18.35
C LEU A 17 -15.92 -4.47 -19.47
N VAL A 18 -15.98 -5.19 -20.59
CA VAL A 18 -15.10 -4.96 -21.75
C VAL A 18 -15.31 -3.57 -22.35
N THR A 19 -16.57 -3.14 -22.51
CA THR A 19 -16.85 -1.80 -23.06
C THR A 19 -16.53 -0.67 -22.10
N ALA A 20 -16.63 -0.89 -20.78
CA ALA A 20 -16.21 0.06 -19.76
C ALA A 20 -14.68 0.17 -19.72
N HIS A 21 -13.98 -0.95 -19.80
CA HIS A 21 -12.51 -1.00 -19.92
C HIS A 21 -12.01 -0.23 -21.16
N ASP A 22 -12.65 -0.44 -22.33
CA ASP A 22 -12.30 0.25 -23.58
C ASP A 22 -12.70 1.74 -23.58
N ALA A 23 -13.82 2.10 -22.94
CA ALA A 23 -14.28 3.49 -22.88
C ALA A 23 -13.46 4.33 -21.87
N HIS A 24 -12.97 3.74 -20.78
CA HIS A 24 -12.12 4.41 -19.80
C HIS A 24 -10.70 4.68 -20.32
N GLN A 25 -10.18 3.87 -21.26
CA GLN A 25 -8.91 4.18 -21.95
C GLN A 25 -8.96 5.51 -22.73
N GLN A 26 -10.12 5.98 -23.16
CA GLN A 26 -10.23 7.18 -23.99
C GLN A 26 -10.22 8.51 -23.22
N VAL A 27 -10.29 8.51 -21.89
CA VAL A 27 -10.49 9.74 -21.09
C VAL A 27 -9.22 10.21 -20.34
N SER A 28 -8.08 9.55 -20.47
CA SER A 28 -6.85 10.01 -19.80
C SER A 28 -6.05 11.00 -20.67
N PHE A 29 -5.72 12.13 -20.05
CA PHE A 29 -4.95 13.21 -20.65
C PHE A 29 -3.50 12.74 -20.95
N GLY A 30 -3.03 12.98 -22.17
CA GLY A 30 -1.60 13.19 -22.47
C GLY A 30 -0.63 12.00 -22.54
N LEU A 31 -0.89 10.86 -21.90
CA LEU A 31 -0.03 9.68 -21.98
C LEU A 31 -0.73 8.59 -22.80
N LYS A 32 -0.60 8.67 -24.13
CA LYS A 32 -0.80 7.51 -25.02
C LYS A 32 -0.05 6.32 -24.44
N ASP A 33 -0.39 5.08 -24.83
CA ASP A 33 0.41 3.87 -24.58
C ASP A 33 1.87 4.08 -25.04
N GLN A 34 2.65 4.78 -24.22
CA GLN A 34 4.03 5.09 -24.45
C GLN A 34 4.78 3.86 -24.04
N VAL A 35 5.65 3.44 -24.94
CA VAL A 35 6.62 2.40 -24.65
C VAL A 35 7.54 2.97 -23.58
N GLU A 36 7.57 2.33 -22.42
CA GLU A 36 8.48 2.70 -21.33
C GLU A 36 9.91 2.33 -21.77
N THR A 37 10.74 3.35 -21.95
CA THR A 37 12.17 3.23 -22.26
C THR A 37 13.00 4.05 -21.28
N SER A 38 14.30 3.77 -21.19
CA SER A 38 15.24 4.55 -20.36
C SER A 38 15.20 6.04 -20.70
N GLU A 39 15.21 6.42 -21.97
CA GLU A 39 15.15 7.82 -22.41
C GLU A 39 13.82 8.48 -22.04
N SER A 40 12.70 7.77 -22.18
CA SER A 40 11.39 8.30 -21.81
C SER A 40 11.30 8.61 -20.32
N VAL A 41 11.78 7.69 -19.47
CA VAL A 41 11.79 7.87 -18.02
C VAL A 41 12.74 9.00 -17.64
N LEU A 42 13.97 9.03 -18.16
CA LEU A 42 14.93 10.10 -17.90
C LEU A 42 14.39 11.49 -18.26
N ARG A 43 13.57 11.58 -19.31
CA ARG A 43 12.97 12.84 -19.74
C ARG A 43 11.81 13.31 -18.86
N GLU A 44 11.05 12.37 -18.28
CA GLU A 44 9.70 12.66 -17.76
C GLU A 44 9.53 12.37 -16.27
N HIS A 45 10.44 11.64 -15.62
CA HIS A 45 10.23 11.14 -14.26
C HIS A 45 10.02 12.21 -13.18
N ASP A 46 10.52 13.43 -13.42
CA ASP A 46 10.41 14.60 -12.54
C ASP A 46 9.31 15.60 -12.99
N GLN A 47 8.60 15.30 -14.07
CA GLN A 47 7.56 16.17 -14.61
C GLN A 47 6.23 16.01 -13.86
N ILE A 48 5.89 17.03 -13.09
CA ILE A 48 4.65 17.09 -12.29
C ILE A 48 3.62 18.00 -12.96
N ASP A 49 2.33 17.65 -12.88
CA ASP A 49 1.25 18.57 -13.22
C ASP A 49 0.91 19.45 -12.02
N ILE A 50 1.56 20.61 -11.94
CA ILE A 50 1.43 21.56 -10.82
C ILE A 50 -0.03 22.00 -10.62
N ASN A 51 -0.84 22.07 -11.69
CA ASN A 51 -2.22 22.52 -11.58
C ASN A 51 -3.12 21.45 -10.94
N MET A 52 -2.76 20.18 -11.11
CA MET A 52 -3.48 19.03 -10.57
C MET A 52 -2.81 18.41 -9.33
N ALA A 53 -1.71 18.99 -8.85
CA ALA A 53 -0.94 18.47 -7.73
C ALA A 53 -1.79 18.31 -6.45
N HIS A 54 -2.79 19.18 -6.28
CA HIS A 54 -3.70 19.16 -5.12
C HIS A 54 -5.06 18.51 -5.37
N GLU A 55 -5.28 17.96 -6.55
CA GLU A 55 -6.55 17.34 -6.94
C GLU A 55 -6.42 15.82 -6.97
N LYS A 56 -7.22 15.13 -6.15
CA LYS A 56 -7.31 13.68 -6.18
C LYS A 56 -8.00 13.20 -7.45
N THR A 57 -7.27 12.50 -8.32
CA THR A 57 -7.82 11.93 -9.55
C THR A 57 -8.39 10.54 -9.36
N PHE A 58 -7.83 9.74 -8.45
CA PHE A 58 -8.30 8.40 -8.13
C PHE A 58 -9.70 8.42 -7.50
N LYS A 59 -10.62 7.60 -8.03
CA LYS A 59 -12.03 7.57 -7.60
C LYS A 59 -12.46 6.29 -6.90
N GLY A 60 -11.58 5.30 -6.77
CA GLY A 60 -11.94 3.96 -6.26
C GLY A 60 -12.17 3.89 -4.74
N GLY A 61 -11.56 4.80 -3.98
CA GLY A 61 -11.66 4.82 -2.53
C GLY A 61 -10.60 5.71 -1.90
N ASP A 62 -10.20 5.38 -0.68
CA ASP A 62 -9.21 6.16 0.06
C ASP A 62 -7.77 5.84 -0.36
N THR A 63 -6.87 6.79 -0.17
CA THR A 63 -5.43 6.69 -0.44
C THR A 63 -4.63 6.89 0.84
N LEU A 64 -3.74 5.93 1.13
CA LEU A 64 -2.82 5.94 2.27
C LEU A 64 -1.38 6.06 1.79
N ALA A 65 -0.68 7.10 2.20
CA ALA A 65 0.75 7.30 1.93
C ALA A 65 1.59 6.93 3.15
N TYR A 66 2.48 5.94 3.04
CA TYR A 66 3.51 5.71 4.05
C TYR A 66 4.69 6.65 3.83
N VAL A 67 5.23 7.22 4.91
CA VAL A 67 6.41 8.11 4.91
C VAL A 67 7.44 7.59 5.91
N THR A 68 8.70 7.47 5.50
CA THR A 68 9.75 6.89 6.34
C THR A 68 10.91 7.85 6.65
N PRO A 69 11.46 7.87 7.89
CA PRO A 69 12.62 8.70 8.25
C PRO A 69 13.90 8.43 7.45
N TRP A 70 14.02 7.27 6.80
CA TRP A 70 15.19 6.91 6.00
C TRP A 70 15.06 7.31 4.52
N ASN A 71 13.87 7.70 4.04
CA ASN A 71 13.64 8.22 2.69
C ASN A 71 12.94 9.59 2.76
N ASN A 72 13.69 10.62 3.15
CA ASN A 72 13.13 11.94 3.46
C ASN A 72 12.30 12.60 2.34
N ARG A 73 12.48 12.23 1.06
CA ARG A 73 11.64 12.75 -0.04
C ARG A 73 10.15 12.53 0.22
N GLY A 74 9.77 11.46 0.92
CA GLY A 74 8.37 11.18 1.26
C GLY A 74 7.70 12.28 2.08
N TYR A 75 8.44 12.96 2.96
CA TYR A 75 7.93 14.10 3.74
C TYR A 75 7.56 15.27 2.84
N ASP A 76 8.33 15.49 1.77
CA ASP A 76 8.08 16.56 0.81
C ASP A 76 6.95 16.19 -0.17
N ILE A 77 6.90 14.93 -0.63
CA ILE A 77 5.85 14.44 -1.52
C ILE A 77 4.45 14.66 -0.95
N VAL A 78 4.22 14.32 0.31
CA VAL A 78 2.87 14.50 0.90
C VAL A 78 2.46 15.96 1.08
N LYS A 79 3.43 16.89 1.10
CA LYS A 79 3.15 18.34 1.09
C LYS A 79 2.92 18.86 -0.33
N GLU A 80 3.75 18.42 -1.27
CA GLU A 80 3.70 18.81 -2.69
C GLU A 80 2.39 18.35 -3.34
N PHE A 81 1.94 17.15 -3.00
CA PHE A 81 0.73 16.51 -3.52
C PHE A 81 -0.43 16.48 -2.52
N LYS A 82 -0.47 17.50 -1.65
CA LYS A 82 -1.50 17.64 -0.62
C LYS A 82 -2.90 17.62 -1.24
N GLY A 83 -3.78 16.74 -0.76
CA GLY A 83 -5.13 16.54 -1.31
C GLY A 83 -5.29 15.25 -2.11
N LYS A 84 -4.18 14.62 -2.56
CA LYS A 84 -4.21 13.29 -3.20
C LYS A 84 -4.26 12.14 -2.20
N PHE A 85 -3.90 12.39 -0.94
CA PHE A 85 -3.84 11.39 0.13
C PHE A 85 -4.88 11.67 1.19
N ASP A 86 -5.81 10.73 1.45
CA ASP A 86 -6.76 10.85 2.56
C ASP A 86 -6.07 10.55 3.90
N PHE A 87 -5.03 9.71 3.87
CA PHE A 87 -4.25 9.33 5.04
C PHE A 87 -2.75 9.43 4.76
N VAL A 88 -2.00 9.95 5.74
CA VAL A 88 -0.54 9.97 5.74
C VAL A 88 -0.04 9.25 6.99
N SER A 89 0.68 8.15 6.80
CA SER A 89 1.18 7.29 7.87
C SER A 89 2.70 7.40 8.00
N PRO A 90 3.21 8.31 8.85
CA PRO A 90 4.63 8.32 9.16
C PRO A 90 5.04 7.06 9.94
N VAL A 91 6.18 6.49 9.57
CA VAL A 91 6.73 5.25 10.13
C VAL A 91 7.75 5.57 11.23
N TRP A 92 7.23 6.04 12.37
CA TRP A 92 8.06 6.39 13.53
C TRP A 92 8.06 5.30 14.59
N TYR A 93 6.87 4.77 14.91
CA TYR A 93 6.70 4.05 16.17
C TYR A 93 6.91 2.54 16.06
N TYR A 94 7.64 2.02 17.04
CA TYR A 94 7.72 0.58 17.30
C TYR A 94 7.35 0.27 18.74
N ILE A 95 6.70 -0.88 18.94
CA ILE A 95 6.30 -1.40 20.25
C ILE A 95 7.18 -2.61 20.55
N GLU A 96 8.05 -2.49 21.56
CA GLU A 96 8.88 -3.58 22.03
C GLU A 96 8.12 -4.45 23.05
N PRO A 97 8.37 -5.77 23.13
CA PRO A 97 7.64 -6.65 24.05
C PRO A 97 7.99 -6.39 25.52
N SER A 98 9.14 -5.77 25.82
CA SER A 98 9.56 -5.47 27.18
C SER A 98 8.80 -4.24 27.71
N GLY A 99 7.76 -4.48 28.51
CA GLY A 99 6.97 -3.42 29.13
C GLY A 99 6.21 -2.53 28.13
N TYR A 100 6.04 -3.01 26.88
CA TYR A 100 5.35 -2.30 25.79
C TYR A 100 5.90 -0.91 25.52
N LYS A 101 7.23 -0.77 25.63
CA LYS A 101 7.89 0.49 25.35
C LYS A 101 7.64 0.90 23.90
N VAL A 102 7.06 2.09 23.75
CA VAL A 102 6.94 2.77 22.45
C VAL A 102 8.24 3.52 22.19
N ILE A 103 8.92 3.19 21.10
CA ILE A 103 10.14 3.87 20.63
C ILE A 103 9.85 4.62 19.33
N GLY A 104 10.69 5.60 18.99
CA GLY A 104 10.57 6.40 17.76
C GLY A 104 9.98 7.80 17.94
N GLU A 105 9.53 8.14 19.15
CA GLU A 105 8.99 9.48 19.47
C GLU A 105 9.91 10.66 19.09
N HIS A 106 11.23 10.42 19.05
CA HIS A 106 12.21 11.44 18.66
C HIS A 106 12.16 11.83 17.17
N ASP A 107 11.49 11.03 16.32
CA ASP A 107 11.30 11.31 14.89
C ASP A 107 10.05 12.18 14.63
N VAL A 108 9.23 12.44 15.66
CA VAL A 108 8.00 13.24 15.50
C VAL A 108 8.34 14.69 15.25
N ASP A 109 7.95 15.19 14.08
CA ASP A 109 8.00 16.61 13.73
C ASP A 109 6.59 17.21 13.80
N GLU A 110 6.27 17.89 14.90
CA GLU A 110 4.97 18.53 15.12
C GLU A 110 4.62 19.62 14.10
N ASN A 111 5.64 20.29 13.54
CA ASN A 111 5.38 21.31 12.52
C ASN A 111 4.98 20.65 11.21
N TRP A 112 5.67 19.57 10.83
CA TRP A 112 5.31 18.78 9.67
C TRP A 112 3.92 18.15 9.80
N VAL A 113 3.57 17.62 10.98
CA VAL A 113 2.20 17.09 11.24
C VAL A 113 1.13 18.14 10.96
N LYS A 114 1.31 19.37 11.47
CA LYS A 114 0.37 20.48 11.25
C LYS A 114 0.31 20.92 9.79
N GLU A 115 1.45 20.93 9.09
CA GLU A 115 1.52 21.31 7.68
C GLU A 115 0.78 20.30 6.80
N VAL A 116 1.02 19.00 7.04
CA VAL A 116 0.38 17.90 6.31
C VAL A 116 -1.12 17.84 6.60
N GLY A 117 -1.52 17.88 7.87
CA GLY A 117 -2.93 17.78 8.30
C GLY A 117 -3.77 19.06 8.14
N GLY A 118 -3.17 20.19 7.71
CA GLY A 118 -3.89 21.46 7.51
C GLY A 118 -4.94 21.41 6.37
N GLU A 119 -5.49 22.55 5.96
CA GLU A 119 -6.50 22.64 4.88
C GLU A 119 -6.10 21.85 3.62
N HIS A 120 -6.99 20.98 3.13
CA HIS A 120 -6.77 20.00 2.04
C HIS A 120 -5.80 18.84 2.35
N GLY A 121 -5.42 18.68 3.61
CA GLY A 121 -4.50 17.65 4.10
C GLY A 121 -5.12 16.29 4.31
N GLY A 122 -4.28 15.26 4.22
CA GLY A 122 -4.64 13.92 4.68
C GLY A 122 -4.58 13.83 6.21
N LYS A 123 -5.38 12.93 6.78
CA LYS A 123 -5.34 12.58 8.20
C LYS A 123 -3.98 11.96 8.54
N VAL A 124 -3.30 12.48 9.56
CA VAL A 124 -2.00 11.97 10.00
C VAL A 124 -2.22 10.80 10.96
N VAL A 125 -1.89 9.60 10.51
CA VAL A 125 -2.15 8.32 11.19
C VAL A 125 -0.87 7.51 11.36
N PRO A 126 0.01 7.81 12.34
CA PRO A 126 1.31 7.16 12.44
C PRO A 126 1.24 5.64 12.57
N ARG A 127 2.23 4.95 12.00
CA ARG A 127 2.34 3.50 12.09
C ARG A 127 2.94 3.09 13.43
N PHE A 128 2.26 2.18 14.13
CA PHE A 128 2.75 1.46 15.31
C PHE A 128 3.02 0.00 14.94
N GLN A 129 4.28 -0.40 14.93
CA GLN A 129 4.67 -1.77 14.56
C GLN A 129 5.20 -2.56 15.76
N PHE A 130 4.76 -3.81 15.92
CA PHE A 130 5.37 -4.72 16.89
C PHE A 130 6.77 -5.12 16.40
N ARG A 131 7.81 -4.80 17.18
CA ARG A 131 9.21 -5.04 16.82
C ARG A 131 9.93 -5.87 17.87
N ASN A 132 10.77 -6.80 17.43
CA ASN A 132 11.51 -7.73 18.30
C ASN A 132 10.59 -8.69 19.10
N TRP A 133 9.35 -8.88 18.65
CA TRP A 133 8.42 -9.84 19.25
C TRP A 133 8.69 -11.25 18.74
N GLU A 134 9.18 -12.11 19.62
CA GLU A 134 9.21 -13.57 19.45
C GLU A 134 7.89 -14.26 19.84
N ILE A 135 7.73 -15.52 19.43
CA ILE A 135 6.54 -16.36 19.68
C ILE A 135 6.11 -16.35 21.16
N GLN A 136 7.06 -16.44 22.09
CA GLN A 136 6.79 -16.45 23.53
C GLN A 136 6.15 -15.13 24.03
N HIS A 137 6.50 -13.99 23.44
CA HIS A 137 5.91 -12.70 23.79
C HIS A 137 4.46 -12.63 23.31
N TYR A 138 4.19 -13.10 22.09
CA TYR A 138 2.82 -13.19 21.58
C TYR A 138 1.96 -14.13 22.42
N GLN A 139 2.48 -15.30 22.78
CA GLN A 139 1.79 -16.24 23.66
C GLN A 139 1.49 -15.62 25.03
N PHE A 140 2.47 -14.96 25.65
CA PHE A 140 2.28 -14.26 26.92
C PHE A 140 1.19 -13.17 26.80
N PHE A 141 1.26 -12.34 25.77
CA PHE A 141 0.31 -11.25 25.55
C PHE A 141 -1.12 -11.76 25.38
N VAL A 142 -1.32 -12.81 24.57
CA VAL A 142 -2.65 -13.40 24.33
C VAL A 142 -3.17 -14.11 25.58
N THR A 143 -2.33 -14.88 26.28
CA THR A 143 -2.76 -15.61 27.48
C THR A 143 -3.07 -14.71 28.67
N ASN A 144 -2.47 -13.52 28.73
CA ASN A 144 -2.68 -12.55 29.81
C ASN A 144 -3.41 -11.28 29.33
N ALA A 145 -4.21 -11.40 28.25
CA ALA A 145 -4.78 -10.25 27.55
C ALA A 145 -5.54 -9.27 28.45
N MET A 146 -6.26 -9.76 29.47
CA MET A 146 -7.01 -8.89 30.39
C MET A 146 -6.13 -7.90 31.17
N GLU A 147 -4.89 -8.28 31.47
CA GLU A 147 -3.93 -7.42 32.17
C GLU A 147 -3.03 -6.66 31.18
N GLU A 148 -2.63 -7.31 30.09
CA GLU A 148 -1.60 -6.80 29.20
C GLU A 148 -2.13 -5.86 28.10
N VAL A 149 -3.33 -6.12 27.57
CA VAL A 149 -3.92 -5.29 26.50
C VAL A 149 -4.12 -3.83 26.95
N PRO A 150 -4.68 -3.54 28.14
CA PRO A 150 -4.84 -2.15 28.58
C PRO A 150 -3.53 -1.38 28.62
N LYS A 151 -2.42 -2.03 28.99
CA LYS A 151 -1.08 -1.41 29.07
C LYS A 151 -0.59 -0.98 27.69
N VAL A 152 -0.78 -1.80 26.65
CA VAL A 152 -0.40 -1.46 25.27
C VAL A 152 -1.28 -0.35 24.73
N VAL A 153 -2.60 -0.45 24.92
CA VAL A 153 -3.57 0.55 24.45
C VAL A 153 -3.27 1.91 25.07
N GLU A 154 -3.03 1.98 26.38
CA GLU A 154 -2.63 3.20 27.08
C GLU A 154 -1.38 3.83 26.45
N LYS A 155 -0.34 3.03 26.17
CA LYS A 155 0.91 3.52 25.58
C LYS A 155 0.75 4.06 24.16
N ILE A 156 -0.12 3.46 23.36
CA ILE A 156 -0.46 3.97 22.02
C ILE A 156 -1.23 5.28 22.15
N MET A 157 -2.28 5.31 22.99
CA MET A 157 -3.12 6.49 23.16
C MET A 157 -2.37 7.67 23.78
N GLU A 158 -1.40 7.42 24.67
CA GLU A 158 -0.48 8.47 25.17
C GLU A 158 0.17 9.24 24.02
N GLN A 159 0.61 8.55 22.96
CA GLN A 159 1.22 9.20 21.79
C GLN A 159 0.17 9.88 20.90
N VAL A 160 -0.96 9.21 20.64
CA VAL A 160 -2.07 9.76 19.85
C VAL A 160 -2.57 11.07 20.44
N SER A 161 -2.84 11.11 21.75
CA SER A 161 -3.35 12.31 22.42
C SER A 161 -2.26 13.39 22.58
N LYS A 162 -1.00 13.02 22.80
CA LYS A 162 0.10 13.98 22.98
C LYS A 162 0.34 14.83 21.74
N TYR A 163 0.28 14.22 20.56
CA TYR A 163 0.57 14.87 19.29
C TYR A 163 -0.68 15.17 18.45
N ASP A 164 -1.86 14.89 19.00
CA ASP A 164 -3.16 15.03 18.35
C ASP A 164 -3.22 14.38 16.96
N PHE A 165 -2.71 13.14 16.86
CA PHE A 165 -2.81 12.38 15.63
C PHE A 165 -4.27 12.07 15.31
N ASP A 166 -4.61 11.97 14.03
CA ASP A 166 -5.97 11.67 13.56
C ASP A 166 -6.35 10.20 13.74
N GLY A 167 -5.41 9.37 14.18
CA GLY A 167 -5.57 7.93 14.29
C GLY A 167 -4.23 7.20 14.23
N ILE A 168 -4.29 5.91 13.91
CA ILE A 168 -3.10 5.06 13.78
C ILE A 168 -3.21 4.10 12.60
N VAL A 169 -2.05 3.64 12.13
CA VAL A 169 -1.91 2.37 11.43
C VAL A 169 -1.26 1.34 12.37
N LEU A 170 -1.91 0.21 12.63
CA LEU A 170 -1.33 -0.87 13.44
C LEU A 170 -0.75 -1.99 12.57
N GLU A 171 0.48 -2.39 12.87
CA GLU A 171 1.11 -3.56 12.27
C GLU A 171 1.57 -4.55 13.37
N CYS A 172 0.80 -5.62 13.55
CA CYS A 172 1.02 -6.63 14.59
C CYS A 172 1.19 -8.07 14.04
N GLY A 173 1.52 -8.21 12.75
CA GLY A 173 1.71 -9.51 12.10
C GLY A 173 0.38 -10.16 11.68
N TYR A 174 -0.22 -10.99 12.54
CA TYR A 174 -1.47 -11.68 12.27
C TYR A 174 -2.57 -11.19 13.23
N PRO A 175 -3.36 -10.16 12.86
CA PRO A 175 -4.30 -9.51 13.77
C PRO A 175 -5.39 -10.43 14.33
N SER A 176 -5.75 -11.49 13.61
CA SER A 176 -6.74 -12.49 14.03
C SER A 176 -6.34 -13.25 15.30
N PHE A 177 -5.07 -13.22 15.69
CA PHE A 177 -4.58 -13.77 16.95
C PHE A 177 -4.78 -12.84 18.15
N PHE A 178 -5.16 -11.58 17.93
CA PHE A 178 -5.29 -10.56 18.98
C PHE A 178 -6.69 -9.94 19.06
N PRO A 179 -7.80 -10.72 19.03
CA PRO A 179 -9.14 -10.15 18.93
C PRO A 179 -9.49 -9.21 20.10
N VAL A 180 -9.05 -9.53 21.32
CA VAL A 180 -9.26 -8.67 22.51
C VAL A 180 -8.53 -7.34 22.36
N PHE A 181 -7.28 -7.38 21.89
CA PHE A 181 -6.48 -6.16 21.67
C PHE A 181 -7.10 -5.29 20.59
N ILE A 182 -7.44 -5.87 19.44
CA ILE A 182 -8.04 -5.14 18.32
C ILE A 182 -9.37 -4.52 18.74
N GLN A 183 -10.21 -5.26 19.46
CA GLN A 183 -11.50 -4.75 19.95
C GLN A 183 -11.32 -3.59 20.94
N GLN A 184 -10.43 -3.74 21.93
CA GLN A 184 -10.23 -2.69 22.94
C GLN A 184 -9.59 -1.44 22.32
N LEU A 185 -8.61 -1.62 21.44
CA LEU A 185 -7.95 -0.49 20.76
C LEU A 185 -8.92 0.26 19.84
N SER A 186 -9.73 -0.47 19.06
CA SER A 186 -10.81 0.09 18.23
C SER A 186 -11.77 0.94 19.06
N MET A 187 -12.28 0.38 20.16
CA MET A 187 -13.21 1.09 21.04
C MET A 187 -12.62 2.40 21.58
N VAL A 188 -11.38 2.37 22.08
CA VAL A 188 -10.74 3.56 22.67
C VAL A 188 -10.40 4.61 21.60
N LEU A 189 -9.94 4.20 20.41
CA LEU A 189 -9.70 5.13 19.31
C LEU A 189 -11.00 5.81 18.86
N HIS A 190 -12.08 5.03 18.69
CA HIS A 190 -13.37 5.56 18.22
C HIS A 190 -14.09 6.42 19.26
N GLU A 191 -13.89 6.17 20.56
CA GLU A 191 -14.37 7.07 21.63
C GLU A 191 -13.80 8.50 21.49
N ASP A 192 -12.58 8.62 20.97
CA ASP A 192 -11.87 9.89 20.75
C ASP A 192 -11.92 10.37 19.27
N ASP A 193 -12.82 9.81 18.45
CA ASP A 193 -12.98 10.11 17.01
C ASP A 193 -11.69 9.90 16.18
N LYS A 194 -10.85 8.94 16.60
CA LYS A 194 -9.58 8.60 15.96
C LYS A 194 -9.73 7.42 14.99
N GLN A 195 -9.05 7.50 13.86
CA GLN A 195 -9.06 6.48 12.82
C GLN A 195 -8.24 5.25 13.21
N PHE A 196 -8.72 4.07 12.83
CA PHE A 196 -8.00 2.82 13.00
C PHE A 196 -7.81 2.10 11.68
N ILE A 197 -6.56 2.10 11.19
CA ILE A 197 -6.15 1.33 10.02
C ILE A 197 -5.34 0.12 10.48
N LEU A 198 -5.60 -1.05 9.91
CA LEU A 198 -4.93 -2.30 10.27
C LEU A 198 -4.14 -2.86 9.08
N VAL A 199 -2.85 -3.15 9.29
CA VAL A 199 -2.02 -3.81 8.27
C VAL A 199 -2.36 -5.29 8.20
N LEU A 200 -2.53 -5.80 6.98
CA LEU A 200 -2.75 -7.22 6.70
C LEU A 200 -1.61 -7.80 5.86
N PRO A 201 -1.10 -8.99 6.21
CA PRO A 201 -0.28 -9.75 5.28
C PRO A 201 -1.13 -10.25 4.10
N PRO A 202 -0.54 -10.43 2.91
CA PRO A 202 -1.28 -10.99 1.79
C PRO A 202 -1.45 -12.51 1.95
N ILE A 203 -2.50 -13.04 1.34
CA ILE A 203 -2.71 -14.47 1.13
C ILE A 203 -1.79 -14.94 0.00
N ARG A 204 -0.93 -15.91 0.30
CA ARG A 204 -0.01 -16.58 -0.63
C ARG A 204 -0.19 -18.09 -0.65
N SER A 205 -0.99 -18.62 0.27
CA SER A 205 -1.23 -20.05 0.42
C SER A 205 -2.58 -20.31 1.09
N GLU A 206 -3.12 -21.52 0.90
CA GLU A 206 -4.33 -21.98 1.58
C GLU A 206 -4.19 -22.00 3.11
N GLU A 207 -2.96 -22.17 3.63
CA GLU A 207 -2.72 -22.15 5.08
C GLU A 207 -3.03 -20.79 5.69
N GLN A 208 -2.66 -19.70 5.00
CA GLN A 208 -2.91 -18.34 5.51
C GLN A 208 -4.40 -18.00 5.56
N LYS A 209 -5.22 -18.60 4.67
CA LYS A 209 -6.68 -18.44 4.70
C LYS A 209 -7.31 -18.93 6.01
N LYS A 210 -6.64 -19.80 6.78
CA LYS A 210 -7.12 -20.22 8.11
C LYS A 210 -7.11 -19.09 9.14
N TYR A 211 -6.23 -18.10 8.96
CA TYR A 211 -6.04 -17.00 9.90
C TYR A 211 -6.48 -15.65 9.32
N LEU A 212 -6.74 -15.59 8.01
CA LEU A 212 -7.25 -14.42 7.33
C LEU A 212 -8.20 -14.86 6.20
N SER A 213 -9.44 -15.16 6.58
CA SER A 213 -10.54 -15.53 5.68
C SER A 213 -11.53 -14.38 5.52
N ALA A 214 -12.45 -14.46 4.55
CA ALA A 214 -13.55 -13.51 4.41
C ALA A 214 -14.42 -13.37 5.68
N GLU A 215 -14.63 -14.45 6.44
CA GLU A 215 -15.38 -14.40 7.70
C GLU A 215 -14.61 -13.61 8.78
N ILE A 216 -13.31 -13.86 8.91
CA ILE A 216 -12.44 -13.14 9.84
C ILE A 216 -12.37 -11.66 9.44
N PHE A 217 -12.17 -11.37 8.16
CA PHE A 217 -12.15 -10.02 7.63
C PHE A 217 -13.47 -9.30 7.93
N ALA A 218 -14.63 -9.91 7.64
CA ALA A 218 -15.94 -9.33 7.94
C ALA A 218 -16.19 -9.11 9.44
N GLY A 219 -15.58 -9.92 10.32
CA GLY A 219 -15.59 -9.69 11.76
C GLY A 219 -14.78 -8.46 12.16
N LEU A 220 -13.56 -8.33 11.63
CA LEU A 220 -12.68 -7.18 11.87
C LEU A 220 -13.23 -5.89 11.26
N ALA A 221 -13.89 -5.97 10.10
CA ALA A 221 -14.50 -4.85 9.37
C ALA A 221 -15.52 -4.04 10.19
N LYS A 222 -16.07 -4.65 11.26
CA LYS A 222 -16.98 -3.99 12.20
C LYS A 222 -16.27 -3.10 13.22
N LEU A 223 -14.96 -3.24 13.34
CA LEU A 223 -14.11 -2.60 14.35
C LEU A 223 -13.07 -1.66 13.71
N ILE A 224 -12.74 -1.88 12.44
CA ILE A 224 -11.63 -1.24 11.74
C ILE A 224 -12.17 -0.33 10.65
N ASP A 225 -11.56 0.85 10.51
CA ASP A 225 -11.95 1.80 9.46
C ASP A 225 -11.41 1.38 8.10
N ARG A 226 -10.11 1.04 8.02
CA ARG A 226 -9.44 0.59 6.78
C ARG A 226 -8.44 -0.54 7.02
N PHE A 227 -8.19 -1.33 5.99
CA PHE A 227 -7.19 -2.39 5.99
C PHE A 227 -6.13 -2.10 4.94
N SER A 228 -4.87 -1.97 5.34
CA SER A 228 -3.74 -1.83 4.43
C SER A 228 -3.14 -3.20 4.14
N ILE A 229 -3.47 -3.83 3.02
CA ILE A 229 -2.92 -5.15 2.67
C ILE A 229 -1.61 -5.01 1.90
N MET A 230 -0.57 -5.75 2.33
CA MET A 230 0.75 -5.71 1.70
C MET A 230 0.81 -6.58 0.43
N THR A 231 0.02 -6.23 -0.59
CA THR A 231 -0.01 -6.90 -1.91
C THR A 231 1.19 -6.55 -2.78
N TYR A 232 2.39 -6.66 -2.22
CA TYR A 232 3.68 -6.52 -2.89
C TYR A 232 4.69 -7.51 -2.29
N ASP A 233 5.96 -7.42 -2.70
CA ASP A 233 7.02 -8.37 -2.37
C ASP A 233 6.71 -9.81 -2.78
N TYR A 234 5.95 -10.02 -3.86
CA TYR A 234 5.51 -11.34 -4.30
C TYR A 234 6.70 -12.29 -4.51
N SER A 235 7.71 -11.83 -5.25
CA SER A 235 8.89 -12.62 -5.61
C SER A 235 10.14 -12.34 -4.77
N SER A 236 10.03 -11.56 -3.68
CA SER A 236 11.18 -11.08 -2.88
C SER A 236 12.06 -12.19 -2.27
N HIS A 237 11.51 -13.40 -2.14
CA HIS A 237 12.17 -14.58 -1.59
C HIS A 237 12.68 -15.56 -2.67
N LEU A 238 12.41 -15.29 -3.95
CA LEU A 238 12.80 -16.16 -5.06
C LEU A 238 14.15 -15.71 -5.62
N PRO A 239 15.20 -16.56 -5.59
CA PRO A 239 16.51 -16.20 -6.16
C PRO A 239 16.46 -15.92 -7.67
N SER A 240 15.52 -16.53 -8.39
CA SER A 240 15.28 -16.30 -9.82
C SER A 240 14.61 -14.95 -10.12
N GLY A 241 14.14 -14.26 -9.09
CA GLY A 241 13.32 -13.06 -9.22
C GLY A 241 11.94 -13.28 -9.82
N GLY A 242 11.26 -12.15 -10.05
CA GLY A 242 9.91 -12.09 -10.58
C GLY A 242 9.22 -10.77 -10.23
N PRO A 243 7.97 -10.59 -10.68
CA PRO A 243 7.16 -9.40 -10.39
C PRO A 243 7.01 -9.16 -8.88
N SER A 244 6.82 -7.89 -8.53
CA SER A 244 6.65 -7.45 -7.14
C SER A 244 5.22 -7.64 -6.66
N SER A 245 4.23 -7.50 -7.53
CA SER A 245 2.80 -7.42 -7.21
C SER A 245 1.95 -7.95 -8.39
N PRO A 246 2.08 -9.22 -8.84
CA PRO A 246 1.33 -9.72 -9.99
C PRO A 246 -0.17 -9.43 -9.87
N ILE A 247 -0.78 -8.87 -10.92
CA ILE A 247 -2.12 -8.30 -10.82
C ILE A 247 -3.20 -9.34 -10.46
N ASP A 248 -3.12 -10.56 -11.01
CA ASP A 248 -4.05 -11.65 -10.67
C ASP A 248 -3.95 -12.06 -9.20
N TRP A 249 -2.75 -11.99 -8.61
CA TRP A 249 -2.58 -12.26 -7.19
C TRP A 249 -3.17 -11.15 -6.31
N VAL A 250 -3.16 -9.90 -6.77
CA VAL A 250 -3.87 -8.80 -6.11
C VAL A 250 -5.38 -9.06 -6.15
N ILE A 251 -5.92 -9.44 -7.32
CA ILE A 251 -7.34 -9.81 -7.50
C ILE A 251 -7.73 -10.94 -6.54
N ASP A 252 -6.97 -12.03 -6.52
CA ASP A 252 -7.22 -13.18 -5.65
C ASP A 252 -7.29 -12.77 -4.17
N ASN A 253 -6.47 -11.82 -3.74
CA ASN A 253 -6.49 -11.29 -2.37
C ASN A 253 -7.76 -10.48 -2.07
N ILE A 254 -8.19 -9.62 -3.00
CA ILE A 254 -9.42 -8.84 -2.86
C ILE A 254 -10.62 -9.79 -2.74
N GLU A 255 -10.73 -10.76 -3.65
CA GLU A 255 -11.87 -11.68 -3.73
C GLU A 255 -11.90 -12.69 -2.57
N ALA A 256 -10.74 -13.14 -2.09
CA ALA A 256 -10.68 -14.08 -0.97
C ALA A 256 -11.05 -13.46 0.39
N LEU A 257 -10.90 -12.13 0.53
CA LEU A 257 -11.08 -11.43 1.80
C LEU A 257 -12.37 -10.63 1.89
N THR A 258 -12.83 -10.06 0.78
CA THR A 258 -13.87 -9.03 0.81
C THR A 258 -15.16 -9.48 0.15
N ASN A 259 -16.23 -8.74 0.44
CA ASN A 259 -17.50 -8.80 -0.25
C ASN A 259 -18.05 -7.38 -0.45
N ASP A 260 -19.19 -7.24 -1.14
CA ASP A 260 -19.75 -5.93 -1.48
C ASP A 260 -20.03 -5.03 -0.26
N GLU A 261 -20.21 -5.58 0.94
CA GLU A 261 -20.51 -4.81 2.16
C GLU A 261 -19.25 -4.18 2.78
N ASN A 262 -18.07 -4.77 2.60
CA ASN A 262 -16.85 -4.37 3.32
C ASN A 262 -15.64 -4.09 2.41
N ARG A 263 -15.74 -4.33 1.10
CA ARG A 263 -14.64 -4.16 0.14
C ARG A 263 -14.07 -2.75 0.13
N HIS A 264 -14.91 -1.73 0.28
CA HIS A 264 -14.51 -0.32 0.37
C HIS A 264 -13.54 0.00 1.53
N GLN A 265 -13.41 -0.90 2.52
CA GLN A 265 -12.46 -0.73 3.62
C GLN A 265 -11.05 -1.24 3.27
N LEU A 266 -10.88 -2.04 2.23
CA LEU A 266 -9.58 -2.58 1.83
C LEU A 266 -8.79 -1.56 1.01
N LEU A 267 -7.52 -1.38 1.33
CA LEU A 267 -6.54 -0.59 0.59
C LEU A 267 -5.47 -1.54 0.03
N ILE A 268 -5.43 -1.71 -1.29
CA ILE A 268 -4.40 -2.57 -1.92
C ILE A 268 -3.04 -1.86 -1.90
N GLY A 269 -2.01 -2.62 -1.54
CA GLY A 269 -0.64 -2.14 -1.46
C GLY A 269 0.00 -1.98 -2.83
N LEU A 270 0.62 -0.83 -3.07
CA LEU A 270 1.46 -0.52 -4.22
C LEU A 270 2.90 -0.28 -3.76
N ASN A 271 3.85 -1.02 -4.32
CA ASN A 271 5.27 -0.75 -4.11
C ASN A 271 5.73 0.43 -4.98
N MET A 272 6.40 1.39 -4.35
CA MET A 272 7.00 2.57 -5.00
C MET A 272 8.52 2.39 -5.21
N TYR A 273 9.04 1.19 -4.96
CA TYR A 273 10.43 0.80 -5.13
C TYR A 273 10.57 -0.33 -6.14
N ALA A 274 11.79 -0.52 -6.63
CA ALA A 274 12.16 -1.64 -7.49
C ALA A 274 12.86 -2.76 -6.69
N MET A 275 12.90 -3.97 -7.25
CA MET A 275 13.73 -5.08 -6.76
C MET A 275 14.70 -5.53 -7.83
N SER A 276 15.98 -5.60 -7.46
CA SER A 276 17.04 -6.19 -8.28
C SER A 276 17.30 -7.64 -7.88
N TYR A 277 17.39 -8.50 -8.89
CA TYR A 277 17.64 -9.92 -8.75
C TYR A 277 18.88 -10.32 -9.56
N HIS A 278 19.83 -10.96 -8.88
CA HIS A 278 21.07 -11.44 -9.47
C HIS A 278 21.35 -12.85 -8.95
N GLU A 279 21.85 -13.74 -9.81
CA GLU A 279 21.98 -15.19 -9.50
C GLU A 279 22.86 -15.48 -8.26
N MET A 280 23.83 -14.61 -7.98
CA MET A 280 24.83 -14.82 -6.91
C MET A 280 24.55 -14.04 -5.62
N THR A 281 23.53 -13.18 -5.59
CA THR A 281 23.27 -12.31 -4.42
C THR A 281 21.81 -12.38 -4.00
N MET A 282 21.55 -12.04 -2.74
CA MET A 282 20.17 -11.92 -2.27
C MET A 282 19.46 -10.79 -3.03
N PRO A 283 18.14 -10.91 -3.28
CA PRO A 283 17.34 -9.83 -3.86
C PRO A 283 17.55 -8.52 -3.10
N GLN A 284 17.75 -7.40 -3.83
CA GLN A 284 18.01 -6.08 -3.24
C GLN A 284 16.91 -5.08 -3.59
N PRO A 285 16.30 -4.39 -2.61
CA PRO A 285 15.41 -3.28 -2.88
C PRO A 285 16.20 -2.07 -3.38
N MET A 286 15.60 -1.34 -4.32
CA MET A 286 16.19 -0.16 -4.95
C MET A 286 15.21 0.99 -4.97
N LEU A 287 15.69 2.19 -4.62
CA LEU A 287 14.94 3.42 -4.86
C LEU A 287 14.90 3.68 -6.36
N LEU A 288 13.77 4.18 -6.89
CA LEU A 288 13.67 4.38 -8.34
C LEU A 288 14.63 5.46 -8.85
N LYS A 289 14.98 6.45 -8.04
CA LYS A 289 16.05 7.41 -8.39
C LYS A 289 17.40 6.72 -8.66
N ASP A 290 17.71 5.64 -7.95
CA ASP A 290 18.97 4.89 -8.13
C ASP A 290 18.90 4.01 -9.38
N VAL A 291 17.71 3.54 -9.73
CA VAL A 291 17.45 2.84 -11.01
C VAL A 291 17.57 3.84 -12.17
N VAL A 292 16.95 5.01 -12.08
CA VAL A 292 17.03 6.07 -13.10
C VAL A 292 18.47 6.54 -13.29
N GLY A 293 19.25 6.69 -12.22
CA GLY A 293 20.68 7.02 -12.32
C GLY A 293 21.51 6.01 -13.12
N LYS A 294 21.08 4.74 -13.20
CA LYS A 294 21.73 3.74 -14.06
C LYS A 294 21.41 3.93 -15.54
N PHE A 295 20.24 4.49 -15.87
CA PHE A 295 19.83 4.70 -17.25
C PHE A 295 20.72 5.73 -17.97
N GLU A 296 21.37 6.64 -17.24
CA GLU A 296 22.31 7.61 -17.82
C GLU A 296 23.52 6.94 -18.49
N ASP A 297 23.91 5.75 -18.02
CA ASP A 297 25.04 4.98 -18.56
C ASP A 297 24.62 4.02 -19.69
N TRP A 298 23.32 3.88 -19.97
CA TRP A 298 22.82 2.97 -20.99
C TRP A 298 22.97 3.59 -22.38
N ILE A 299 23.62 2.85 -23.28
CA ILE A 299 23.91 3.31 -24.65
C ILE A 299 22.73 2.99 -25.59
N GLU A 300 21.98 1.93 -25.31
CA GLU A 300 20.86 1.46 -26.13
C GLU A 300 19.53 1.78 -25.41
N ASP A 301 18.63 2.49 -26.09
CA ASP A 301 17.28 2.77 -25.58
C ASP A 301 16.30 1.69 -26.02
N GLU A 302 16.38 0.53 -25.37
CA GLU A 302 15.47 -0.59 -25.62
C GLU A 302 14.19 -0.46 -24.77
N PRO A 303 13.03 -0.85 -25.30
CA PRO A 303 11.80 -0.99 -24.52
C PRO A 303 12.00 -1.88 -23.30
N PHE A 304 11.46 -1.45 -22.16
CA PHE A 304 11.41 -2.28 -20.98
C PHE A 304 10.60 -3.54 -21.27
N GLY A 305 11.03 -4.68 -20.71
CA GLY A 305 10.32 -5.94 -20.86
C GLY A 305 8.99 -5.87 -20.14
N TRP A 306 7.88 -6.11 -20.85
CA TRP A 306 6.53 -6.11 -20.26
C TRP A 306 6.04 -7.54 -20.04
N ASP A 307 5.81 -7.91 -18.78
CA ASP A 307 5.11 -9.14 -18.42
C ASP A 307 3.60 -8.90 -18.48
N LYS A 308 2.92 -9.60 -19.39
CA LYS A 308 1.48 -9.43 -19.61
C LYS A 308 0.61 -10.06 -18.53
N GLU A 309 1.10 -11.09 -17.85
CA GLU A 309 0.33 -11.80 -16.81
C GLU A 309 0.46 -11.05 -15.47
N ALA A 310 1.66 -10.56 -15.15
CA ALA A 310 1.90 -9.79 -13.95
C ALA A 310 1.52 -8.30 -14.08
N GLU A 311 1.45 -7.80 -15.31
CA GLU A 311 1.30 -6.38 -15.64
C GLU A 311 2.38 -5.50 -14.98
N GLU A 312 3.63 -5.92 -15.13
CA GLU A 312 4.81 -5.22 -14.63
C GLU A 312 5.90 -5.16 -15.68
N HIS A 313 6.74 -4.13 -15.57
CA HIS A 313 7.95 -4.02 -16.36
C HIS A 313 9.15 -4.62 -15.63
N SER A 314 10.10 -5.11 -16.42
CA SER A 314 11.44 -5.45 -15.97
C SER A 314 12.49 -4.93 -16.94
N VAL A 315 13.69 -4.69 -16.42
CA VAL A 315 14.84 -4.24 -17.20
C VAL A 315 16.07 -5.06 -16.82
N ARG A 316 17.00 -5.21 -17.77
CA ARG A 316 18.28 -5.89 -17.53
C ARG A 316 19.36 -4.85 -17.27
N ASP A 317 19.98 -4.94 -16.10
CA ASP A 317 21.11 -4.10 -15.74
C ASP A 317 22.40 -4.59 -16.40
N MET A 318 23.40 -3.72 -16.51
CA MET A 318 24.70 -4.00 -17.13
C MET A 318 25.50 -5.09 -16.39
N ASP A 319 25.26 -5.25 -15.09
CA ASP A 319 25.88 -6.31 -14.28
C ASP A 319 25.20 -7.69 -14.45
N GLY A 320 24.16 -7.77 -15.29
CA GLY A 320 23.39 -8.99 -15.55
C GLY A 320 22.17 -9.18 -14.64
N SER A 321 21.95 -8.29 -13.67
CA SER A 321 20.76 -8.32 -12.82
C SER A 321 19.48 -8.05 -13.61
N THR A 322 18.36 -8.62 -13.15
CA THR A 322 17.03 -8.24 -13.62
C THR A 322 16.35 -7.38 -12.57
N ILE A 323 15.95 -6.16 -12.95
CA ILE A 323 15.28 -5.20 -12.08
C ILE A 323 13.80 -5.19 -12.44
N TRP A 324 12.94 -5.52 -11.48
CA TRP A 324 11.49 -5.34 -11.58
C TRP A 324 11.12 -4.02 -10.92
N LEU A 325 10.35 -3.19 -11.62
CA LEU A 325 10.05 -1.82 -11.20
C LEU A 325 8.61 -1.41 -11.54
N PRO A 326 7.95 -0.63 -10.67
CA PRO A 326 6.73 0.05 -11.08
C PRO A 326 7.04 1.08 -12.17
N THR A 327 6.07 1.27 -13.05
CA THR A 327 6.06 2.23 -14.17
C THR A 327 4.71 2.92 -14.19
N VAL A 328 4.56 3.98 -14.99
CA VAL A 328 3.27 4.66 -15.11
C VAL A 328 2.20 3.67 -15.58
N LYS A 329 2.53 2.81 -16.55
CA LYS A 329 1.64 1.75 -17.02
C LYS A 329 1.21 0.77 -15.92
N SER A 330 2.16 0.21 -15.18
CA SER A 330 1.85 -0.80 -14.15
C SER A 330 1.05 -0.22 -12.98
N LEU A 331 1.30 1.03 -12.60
CA LEU A 331 0.52 1.75 -11.59
C LEU A 331 -0.87 2.08 -12.08
N ARG A 332 -1.02 2.61 -13.30
CA ARG A 332 -2.33 2.92 -13.89
C ARG A 332 -3.24 1.69 -13.94
N ASN A 333 -2.70 0.54 -14.33
CA ASN A 333 -3.49 -0.69 -14.38
C ASN A 333 -3.99 -1.12 -12.98
N ARG A 334 -3.16 -0.99 -11.94
CA ARG A 334 -3.57 -1.28 -10.54
C ARG A 334 -4.53 -0.25 -9.98
N ILE A 335 -4.41 1.01 -10.39
CA ILE A 335 -5.36 2.08 -10.06
C ILE A 335 -6.72 1.75 -10.68
N HIS A 336 -6.78 1.43 -11.97
CA HIS A 336 -8.03 1.02 -12.62
C HIS A 336 -8.63 -0.23 -11.97
N LEU A 337 -7.81 -1.24 -11.65
CA LEU A 337 -8.26 -2.40 -10.89
C LEU A 337 -8.92 -1.99 -9.56
N ALA A 338 -8.29 -1.07 -8.82
CA ALA A 338 -8.83 -0.60 -7.56
C ALA A 338 -10.16 0.15 -7.75
N GLU A 339 -10.30 0.94 -8.82
CA GLU A 339 -11.56 1.60 -9.20
C GLU A 339 -12.65 0.60 -9.55
N ASP A 340 -12.33 -0.42 -10.35
CA ASP A 340 -13.27 -1.46 -10.77
C ASP A 340 -13.79 -2.29 -9.59
N TYR A 341 -12.91 -2.62 -8.64
CA TYR A 341 -13.30 -3.33 -7.42
C TYR A 341 -13.89 -2.39 -6.35
N GLY A 342 -13.68 -1.08 -6.42
CA GLY A 342 -14.07 -0.16 -5.35
C GLY A 342 -13.29 -0.38 -4.05
N VAL A 343 -11.99 -0.65 -4.17
CA VAL A 343 -11.01 -0.69 -3.08
C VAL A 343 -10.16 0.57 -3.11
N GLY A 344 -9.57 0.94 -1.98
CA GLY A 344 -8.59 2.04 -1.92
C GLY A 344 -7.15 1.59 -2.22
N LEU A 345 -6.19 2.49 -2.01
CA LEU A 345 -4.76 2.28 -2.29
C LEU A 345 -3.90 2.59 -1.07
N SER A 346 -2.85 1.80 -0.84
CA SER A 346 -1.80 2.10 0.14
C SER A 346 -0.41 2.07 -0.51
N LEU A 347 0.35 3.16 -0.44
CA LEU A 347 1.59 3.35 -1.17
C LEU A 347 2.79 3.14 -0.24
N TRP A 348 3.60 2.12 -0.51
CA TRP A 348 4.83 1.81 0.24
C TRP A 348 6.09 2.04 -0.62
N GLU A 349 6.93 3.01 -0.30
CA GLU A 349 6.58 4.24 0.40
C GLU A 349 6.87 5.46 -0.47
N VAL A 350 6.20 6.59 -0.20
CA VAL A 350 6.12 7.70 -1.17
C VAL A 350 7.46 8.45 -1.36
N GLY A 351 8.49 8.13 -0.59
CA GLY A 351 9.85 8.62 -0.81
C GLY A 351 10.68 7.80 -1.81
N GLN A 352 10.19 6.65 -2.30
CA GLN A 352 10.95 5.73 -3.16
C GLN A 352 10.63 5.86 -4.65
N GLY A 353 9.43 6.37 -4.94
CA GLY A 353 8.88 6.50 -6.28
C GLY A 353 9.48 7.63 -7.10
N LEU A 354 8.97 7.80 -8.32
CA LEU A 354 9.27 8.91 -9.22
C LEU A 354 8.13 9.94 -9.14
N ASP A 355 8.46 11.23 -9.25
CA ASP A 355 7.51 12.32 -8.95
C ASP A 355 6.28 12.32 -9.89
N TYR A 356 6.49 12.01 -11.18
CA TYR A 356 5.38 11.91 -12.14
C TYR A 356 4.34 10.82 -11.83
N PHE A 357 4.63 9.86 -10.94
CA PHE A 357 3.64 8.85 -10.52
C PHE A 357 2.49 9.51 -9.77
N TYR A 358 2.75 10.59 -9.04
CA TYR A 358 1.74 11.28 -8.25
C TYR A 358 0.69 12.00 -9.11
N ASN A 359 0.93 12.19 -10.41
CA ASN A 359 -0.07 12.67 -11.36
C ASN A 359 -1.23 11.67 -11.56
N LEU A 360 -1.06 10.40 -11.18
CA LEU A 360 -2.06 9.35 -11.36
C LEU A 360 -3.12 9.30 -10.24
N PHE A 361 -2.84 9.88 -9.07
CA PHE A 361 -3.63 9.68 -7.84
C PHE A 361 -4.58 10.82 -7.52
#